data_AF-A0A3M1YYG6-F1
#
_entry.id   AF-A0A3M1YYG6-F1
#
_cell.length_a   1.000
_cell.length_b   1.000
_cell.length_c   1.000
_cell.angle_alpha   90.00
_cell.angle_beta   90.00
_cell.angle_gamma   90.00
#
_symmetry.space_group_name_H-M   'P 1'
#
loop_
_entity.id
_entity.type
_entity.pdbx_description
1 polymer ?
#
loop_
_entity_poly.entity_id
_entity_poly.type
_entity_poly.pdbx_seq_one_letter_code
_entity_poly.pdbx_strand_id
1 'polypeptide(L)'
;LLQTAYEAIHSADTQATVISAAFAPTTEVGPRNISDVRYLEDIYRLGGGVYMDAVAAKPYGFNSAPNDRTVDEAVLNFSRIILLREIMEAYGDGKKALWASAWGWNSLPDTWEGDASIWGEVTTEEQIAYTLAALARAEREWPWLGGMILTEWQPNRIDPTSAEWGFALIDQQGEPTPLYTALAQREQPQAATDGLWHPMTPYAQYWGVWKFSPLGADIGWVNDSQATFKYAGRDVALVVREDNYVAHLYVTVDGRQANATPRDIDGRSYILLTSDSLRPEVNVVAVAQNLRYGVHELQLVANDLTPAELQDRWALVGFAVSSGNMASPYLQQVIVATFTVISAVVATIVSGWRLPWGRVGQQLNRIWRPLGQTGQLILSGLVSFVLMIGMWLTWHAGTPDILRKEPVQLGLAIITGGLIYLELHTVITLVALVGLFIIVYNRLELGLMLAVFFAPFFLFPVELYRFAFPMMELVILVTSAAWGLRWLVERASKKRGFVL
;
A
#
# COMPACT_ATOMS: atom_id res chain seq x y z
N LEU A 1 -20.77 -17.61 23.08
CA LEU A 1 -21.63 -16.47 22.68
C LEU A 1 -21.72 -16.35 21.17
N LEU A 2 -20.61 -16.13 20.45
CA LEU A 2 -20.61 -16.05 18.98
C LEU A 2 -21.30 -17.25 18.31
N GLN A 3 -20.86 -18.48 18.63
CA GLN A 3 -21.49 -19.71 18.15
C GLN A 3 -23.00 -19.76 18.44
N THR A 4 -23.39 -19.53 19.69
CA THR A 4 -24.81 -19.57 20.11
C THR A 4 -25.67 -18.57 19.35
N ALA A 5 -25.16 -17.36 19.10
CA ALA A 5 -25.86 -16.34 18.32
C ALA A 5 -25.99 -16.76 16.85
N TYR A 6 -24.90 -17.26 16.25
CA TYR A 6 -24.88 -17.73 14.88
C TYR A 6 -25.89 -18.86 14.63
N GLU A 7 -25.91 -19.87 15.50
CA GLU A 7 -26.84 -21.00 15.43
C GLU A 7 -28.30 -20.55 15.63
N ALA A 8 -28.56 -19.64 16.57
CA ALA A 8 -29.89 -19.11 16.82
C ALA A 8 -30.43 -18.31 15.61
N ILE A 9 -29.60 -17.44 15.01
CA ILE A 9 -29.96 -16.68 13.82
C ILE A 9 -30.30 -17.64 12.67
N HIS A 10 -29.43 -18.61 12.38
CA HIS A 10 -29.66 -19.56 11.28
C HIS A 10 -30.83 -20.52 11.52
N SER A 11 -31.19 -20.78 12.78
CA SER A 11 -32.39 -21.54 13.11
C SER A 11 -33.68 -20.80 12.77
N ALA A 12 -33.65 -19.46 12.79
CA ALA A 12 -34.78 -18.60 12.46
C ALA A 12 -34.80 -18.24 10.96
N ASP A 13 -33.63 -18.04 10.36
CA ASP A 13 -33.45 -17.73 8.95
C ASP A 13 -32.16 -18.38 8.41
N THR A 14 -32.31 -19.45 7.63
CA THR A 14 -31.18 -20.18 7.04
C THR A 14 -30.44 -19.41 5.96
N GLN A 15 -30.98 -18.28 5.48
CA GLN A 15 -30.36 -17.43 4.45
C GLN A 15 -29.75 -16.14 5.02
N ALA A 16 -29.85 -15.91 6.33
CA ALA A 16 -29.25 -14.74 6.96
C ALA A 16 -27.73 -14.73 6.80
N THR A 17 -27.15 -13.55 6.58
CA THR A 17 -25.70 -13.35 6.60
C THR A 17 -25.30 -12.78 7.96
N VAL A 18 -24.49 -13.51 8.71
CA VAL A 18 -23.99 -13.07 10.03
C VAL A 18 -22.63 -12.42 9.87
N ILE A 19 -22.61 -11.09 9.91
CA ILE A 19 -21.39 -10.28 9.90
C ILE A 19 -20.91 -10.07 11.35
N SER A 20 -19.61 -10.19 11.60
CA SER A 20 -19.06 -9.86 12.93
C SER A 20 -19.42 -8.43 13.33
N ALA A 21 -19.43 -8.14 14.63
CA ALA A 21 -19.44 -6.75 15.08
C ALA A 21 -18.20 -6.02 14.54
N ALA A 22 -18.34 -4.74 14.19
CA ALA A 22 -17.26 -3.96 13.61
C ALA A 22 -16.16 -3.69 14.64
N PHE A 23 -14.97 -4.21 14.40
CA PHE A 23 -13.84 -4.02 15.31
C PHE A 23 -13.34 -2.57 15.28
N ALA A 24 -13.33 -1.93 16.44
CA ALA A 24 -12.81 -0.58 16.61
C ALA A 24 -11.28 -0.63 16.72
N PRO A 25 -10.54 0.19 15.95
CA PRO A 25 -9.10 0.12 15.93
C PRO A 25 -8.50 0.71 17.21
N THR A 26 -7.55 0.00 17.80
CA THR A 26 -6.72 0.45 18.94
C THR A 26 -5.35 -0.21 18.87
N THR A 27 -4.35 0.40 19.50
CA THR A 27 -2.99 -0.14 19.65
C THR A 27 -2.78 -0.82 21.01
N GLU A 28 -3.82 -0.87 21.84
CA GLU A 28 -3.76 -1.48 23.17
C GLU A 28 -3.59 -3.01 23.11
N VAL A 29 -2.93 -3.55 24.14
CA VAL A 29 -2.56 -4.97 24.24
C VAL A 29 -3.18 -5.68 25.44
N GLY A 30 -4.12 -5.04 26.13
CA GLY A 30 -4.84 -5.61 27.29
C GLY A 30 -4.61 -4.87 28.62
N PRO A 31 -5.33 -5.27 29.69
CA PRO A 31 -6.31 -6.35 29.71
C PRO A 31 -7.76 -5.90 29.41
N ARG A 32 -8.04 -4.59 29.37
CA ARG A 32 -9.41 -4.07 29.18
C ARG A 32 -9.79 -3.94 27.70
N ASN A 33 -8.85 -3.45 26.89
CA ASN A 33 -8.99 -3.31 25.46
C ASN A 33 -7.85 -4.08 24.78
N ILE A 34 -8.11 -4.60 23.60
CA ILE A 34 -7.12 -5.27 22.77
C ILE A 34 -7.29 -4.77 21.34
N SER A 35 -6.18 -4.68 20.62
CA SER A 35 -6.17 -4.36 19.21
C SER A 35 -7.14 -5.22 18.41
N ASP A 36 -7.85 -4.59 17.47
CA ASP A 36 -8.73 -5.21 16.49
C ASP A 36 -8.05 -6.35 15.73
N VAL A 37 -6.77 -6.16 15.39
CA VAL A 37 -5.92 -7.13 14.70
C VAL A 37 -5.76 -8.40 15.54
N ARG A 38 -5.31 -8.26 16.80
CA ARG A 38 -5.15 -9.41 17.72
C ARG A 38 -6.47 -10.05 18.08
N TYR A 39 -7.52 -9.25 18.24
CA TYR A 39 -8.85 -9.77 18.56
C TYR A 39 -9.39 -10.67 17.46
N LEU A 40 -9.26 -10.26 16.18
CA LEU A 40 -9.65 -11.10 15.05
C LEU A 40 -8.78 -12.36 14.94
N GLU A 41 -7.46 -12.22 15.10
CA GLU A 41 -6.55 -13.37 15.13
C GLU A 41 -6.95 -14.38 16.22
N ASP A 42 -7.30 -13.90 17.42
CA ASP A 42 -7.76 -14.73 18.54
C ASP A 42 -9.08 -15.44 18.22
N ILE A 43 -10.03 -14.77 17.57
CA ILE A 43 -11.28 -15.39 17.11
C ILE A 43 -10.96 -16.55 16.17
N TYR A 44 -10.10 -16.35 15.18
CA TYR A 44 -9.72 -17.40 14.23
C TYR A 44 -8.98 -18.56 14.91
N ARG A 45 -8.00 -18.25 15.77
CA ARG A 45 -7.21 -19.23 16.52
C ARG A 45 -8.07 -20.13 17.41
N LEU A 46 -9.17 -19.59 17.95
CA LEU A 46 -10.14 -20.32 18.77
C LEU A 46 -11.23 -21.04 17.94
N GLY A 47 -11.13 -21.01 16.61
CA GLY A 47 -12.11 -21.66 15.72
C GLY A 47 -13.40 -20.87 15.51
N GLY A 48 -13.44 -19.60 15.93
CA GLY A 48 -14.61 -18.73 15.81
C GLY A 48 -14.96 -18.33 14.37
N GLY A 49 -14.02 -18.48 13.43
CA GLY A 49 -14.20 -18.14 12.02
C GLY A 49 -15.40 -18.82 11.36
N VAL A 50 -15.78 -20.04 11.79
CA VAL A 50 -16.93 -20.76 11.21
C VAL A 50 -18.29 -20.19 11.63
N TYR A 51 -18.32 -19.26 12.59
CA TYR A 51 -19.53 -18.65 13.13
C TYR A 51 -19.68 -17.18 12.70
N MET A 52 -19.10 -16.83 11.55
CA MET A 52 -19.17 -15.52 10.90
C MET A 52 -19.12 -15.72 9.39
N ASP A 53 -20.06 -15.16 8.65
CA ASP A 53 -20.12 -15.23 7.18
C ASP A 53 -19.35 -14.08 6.52
N ALA A 54 -19.10 -13.01 7.29
CA ALA A 54 -18.24 -11.90 6.93
C ALA A 54 -17.65 -11.24 8.19
N VAL A 55 -16.58 -10.49 8.02
CA VAL A 55 -15.94 -9.70 9.09
C VAL A 55 -16.27 -8.24 8.89
N ALA A 56 -16.39 -7.46 9.96
CA ALA A 56 -16.54 -6.01 9.91
C ALA A 56 -15.42 -5.29 10.69
N ALA A 57 -15.04 -4.13 10.19
CA ALA A 57 -14.02 -3.26 10.76
C ALA A 57 -14.49 -1.80 10.77
N LYS A 58 -13.83 -0.97 11.58
CA LYS A 58 -14.01 0.47 11.58
C LYS A 58 -12.76 1.20 11.05
N PRO A 59 -12.54 1.29 9.73
CA PRO A 59 -11.34 1.91 9.17
C PRO A 59 -11.42 3.44 9.20
N TYR A 60 -11.32 4.04 10.38
CA TYR A 60 -11.19 5.48 10.49
C TYR A 60 -9.87 5.96 9.88
N GLY A 61 -9.92 7.07 9.16
CA GLY A 61 -8.73 7.65 8.54
C GLY A 61 -7.81 8.41 9.50
N PHE A 62 -8.34 8.74 10.68
CA PHE A 62 -7.69 9.58 11.68
C PHE A 62 -7.17 10.89 11.08
N ASN A 63 -5.88 11.20 11.25
CA ASN A 63 -5.24 12.39 10.68
C ASN A 63 -4.54 12.10 9.34
N SER A 64 -4.68 10.89 8.79
CA SER A 64 -3.88 10.43 7.66
C SER A 64 -4.69 10.39 6.38
N ALA A 65 -4.09 10.81 5.26
CA ALA A 65 -4.70 10.67 3.95
C ALA A 65 -5.02 9.20 3.64
N PRO A 66 -6.07 8.90 2.84
CA PRO A 66 -6.44 7.53 2.47
C PRO A 66 -5.38 6.83 1.62
N ASN A 67 -4.36 7.55 1.14
CA ASN A 67 -3.24 7.00 0.39
C ASN A 67 -1.99 6.76 1.25
N ASP A 68 -2.02 7.04 2.56
CA ASP A 68 -1.00 6.51 3.46
C ASP A 68 -1.07 4.98 3.41
N ARG A 69 -0.02 4.36 2.86
CA ARG A 69 0.08 2.91 2.63
C ARG A 69 0.74 2.18 3.80
N THR A 70 0.93 2.84 4.93
CA THR A 70 1.47 2.20 6.13
C THR A 70 0.45 1.20 6.66
N VAL A 71 0.81 -0.08 6.64
CA VAL A 71 0.01 -1.21 7.16
C VAL A 71 0.78 -1.77 8.36
N ASP A 72 0.45 -1.30 9.56
CA ASP A 72 1.16 -1.63 10.80
C ASP A 72 0.20 -1.59 12.01
N GLU A 73 0.34 -2.53 12.94
CA GLU A 73 -0.51 -2.63 14.14
C GLU A 73 -0.39 -1.40 15.05
N ALA A 74 0.76 -0.70 15.05
CA ALA A 74 0.99 0.50 15.83
C ALA A 74 0.41 1.78 15.19
N VAL A 75 -0.09 1.71 13.96
CA VAL A 75 -0.59 2.86 13.20
C VAL A 75 -2.11 2.81 13.07
N LEU A 76 -2.74 3.92 13.41
CA LEU A 76 -4.18 4.15 13.25
C LEU A 76 -4.42 4.97 11.98
N ASN A 77 -4.83 4.30 10.91
CA ASN A 77 -5.14 4.93 9.62
C ASN A 77 -6.14 4.08 8.82
N PHE A 78 -6.56 4.60 7.66
CA PHE A 78 -7.49 3.92 6.76
C PHE A 78 -6.95 2.59 6.21
N SER A 79 -5.63 2.50 5.98
CA SER A 79 -4.98 1.28 5.45
C SER A 79 -4.93 0.12 6.44
N ARG A 80 -5.10 0.38 7.74
CA ARG A 80 -5.06 -0.63 8.81
C ARG A 80 -5.98 -1.82 8.55
N ILE A 81 -7.13 -1.61 7.90
CA ILE A 81 -8.07 -2.69 7.54
C ILE A 81 -7.43 -3.82 6.72
N ILE A 82 -6.34 -3.53 6.01
CA ILE A 82 -5.57 -4.53 5.26
C ILE A 82 -5.00 -5.60 6.20
N LEU A 83 -4.62 -5.27 7.44
CA LEU A 83 -4.16 -6.26 8.43
C LEU A 83 -5.25 -7.30 8.75
N LEU A 84 -6.51 -6.86 8.85
CA LEU A 84 -7.63 -7.77 9.09
C LEU A 84 -7.85 -8.68 7.88
N ARG A 85 -7.73 -8.13 6.66
CA ARG A 85 -7.78 -8.93 5.43
C ARG A 85 -6.65 -9.97 5.37
N GLU A 86 -5.42 -9.59 5.71
CA GLU A 86 -4.27 -10.50 5.74
C GLU A 86 -4.46 -11.63 6.76
N ILE A 87 -5.06 -11.35 7.93
CA ILE A 87 -5.44 -12.38 8.90
C ILE A 87 -6.47 -13.34 8.30
N MET A 88 -7.55 -12.83 7.70
CA MET A 88 -8.56 -13.67 7.06
C MET A 88 -7.93 -14.61 6.01
N GLU A 89 -7.03 -14.09 5.19
CA GLU A 89 -6.30 -14.87 4.19
C GLU A 89 -5.38 -15.92 4.82
N ALA A 90 -4.62 -15.56 5.86
CA ALA A 90 -3.72 -16.47 6.57
C ALA A 90 -4.45 -17.67 7.19
N TYR A 91 -5.71 -17.49 7.60
CA TYR A 91 -6.57 -18.55 8.13
C TYR A 91 -7.45 -19.24 7.06
N GLY A 92 -7.21 -18.98 5.77
CA GLY A 92 -7.93 -19.61 4.67
C GLY A 92 -9.35 -19.08 4.44
N ASP A 93 -9.70 -17.96 5.07
CA ASP A 93 -11.02 -17.34 5.04
C ASP A 93 -11.11 -16.16 4.05
N GLY A 94 -10.15 -16.07 3.13
CA GLY A 94 -10.06 -14.99 2.13
C GLY A 94 -11.24 -14.94 1.13
N LYS A 95 -12.15 -15.91 1.14
CA LYS A 95 -13.38 -15.88 0.33
C LYS A 95 -14.49 -15.06 0.95
N LYS A 96 -14.46 -14.83 2.27
CA LYS A 96 -15.46 -14.00 2.96
C LYS A 96 -15.16 -12.53 2.75
N ALA A 97 -16.23 -11.74 2.70
CA ALA A 97 -16.14 -10.30 2.60
C ALA A 97 -15.64 -9.70 3.94
N LEU A 98 -14.92 -8.59 3.82
CA LEU A 98 -14.68 -7.66 4.92
C LEU A 98 -15.57 -6.43 4.69
N TRP A 99 -16.15 -5.88 5.76
CA TRP A 99 -17.03 -4.72 5.70
C TRP A 99 -16.41 -3.54 6.45
N ALA A 100 -16.44 -2.35 5.85
CA ALA A 100 -16.13 -1.11 6.54
C ALA A 100 -17.43 -0.54 7.12
N SER A 101 -17.84 -1.02 8.29
CA SER A 101 -19.17 -0.70 8.85
C SER A 101 -19.25 0.67 9.54
N ALA A 102 -18.10 1.30 9.81
CA ALA A 102 -18.02 2.70 10.23
C ALA A 102 -16.67 3.26 9.83
N TRP A 103 -16.64 4.33 9.04
CA TRP A 103 -15.39 4.95 8.59
C TRP A 103 -15.59 6.43 8.27
N GLY A 104 -14.47 7.11 8.00
CA GLY A 104 -14.44 8.52 7.61
C GLY A 104 -13.29 9.27 8.29
N TRP A 105 -13.31 10.58 8.08
CA TRP A 105 -12.45 11.55 8.75
C TRP A 105 -13.32 12.54 9.51
N ASN A 106 -12.91 12.88 10.73
CA ASN A 106 -13.65 13.83 11.54
C ASN A 106 -13.22 15.26 11.15
N SER A 107 -14.18 16.14 10.92
CA SER A 107 -13.96 17.57 10.63
C SER A 107 -14.96 18.38 11.45
N LEU A 108 -14.50 18.90 12.57
CA LEU A 108 -15.27 19.85 13.38
C LEU A 108 -15.00 21.28 12.88
N PRO A 109 -15.96 22.21 13.00
CA PRO A 109 -15.72 23.60 12.65
C PRO A 109 -14.71 24.23 13.61
N ASP A 110 -13.94 25.22 13.14
CA ASP A 110 -12.97 25.96 13.99
C ASP A 110 -13.62 26.61 15.23
N THR A 111 -14.93 26.84 15.18
CA THR A 111 -15.74 27.40 16.27
C THR A 111 -16.35 26.33 17.18
N TRP A 112 -15.91 25.07 17.09
CA TRP A 112 -16.46 24.00 17.91
C TRP A 112 -16.08 24.15 19.38
N GLU A 113 -17.07 24.20 20.25
CA GLU A 113 -16.91 24.34 21.72
C GLU A 113 -17.27 23.05 22.47
N GLY A 114 -17.61 21.97 21.76
CA GLY A 114 -17.98 20.68 22.34
C GLY A 114 -16.79 19.79 22.68
N ASP A 115 -17.05 18.48 22.75
CA ASP A 115 -16.02 17.47 22.99
C ASP A 115 -15.00 17.45 21.86
N ALA A 116 -13.73 17.22 22.24
CA ALA A 116 -12.64 17.05 21.29
C ALA A 116 -12.72 15.69 20.59
N SER A 117 -12.35 15.65 19.31
CA SER A 117 -12.32 14.40 18.54
C SER A 117 -11.22 13.45 19.01
N ILE A 118 -11.61 12.22 19.35
CA ILE A 118 -10.67 11.11 19.58
C ILE A 118 -10.22 10.43 18.28
N TRP A 119 -10.84 10.79 17.15
CA TRP A 119 -10.56 10.24 15.83
C TRP A 119 -9.63 11.14 15.01
N GLY A 120 -8.92 12.06 15.64
CA GLY A 120 -8.19 13.09 14.92
C GLY A 120 -9.12 14.13 14.29
N GLU A 121 -8.55 15.08 13.58
CA GLU A 121 -9.27 16.21 12.99
C GLU A 121 -8.58 16.62 11.70
N VAL A 122 -9.35 16.79 10.63
CA VAL A 122 -8.90 17.29 9.33
C VAL A 122 -9.76 18.46 8.92
N THR A 123 -9.28 19.26 7.98
CA THR A 123 -10.11 20.35 7.41
C THR A 123 -11.29 19.78 6.63
N THR A 124 -12.34 20.59 6.41
CA THR A 124 -13.51 20.16 5.63
C THR A 124 -13.13 19.82 4.18
N GLU A 125 -12.19 20.55 3.59
CA GLU A 125 -11.64 20.27 2.26
C GLU A 125 -10.91 18.92 2.23
N GLU A 126 -10.10 18.64 3.25
CA GLU A 126 -9.42 17.36 3.41
C GLU A 126 -10.41 16.22 3.64
N GLN A 127 -11.43 16.41 4.47
CA GLN A 127 -12.47 15.41 4.71
C GLN A 127 -13.14 14.98 3.39
N ILE A 128 -13.51 15.94 2.55
CA ILE A 128 -14.10 15.67 1.23
C ILE A 128 -13.10 14.93 0.33
N ALA A 129 -11.89 15.48 0.18
CA ALA A 129 -10.87 14.91 -0.70
C ALA A 129 -10.48 13.49 -0.28
N TYR A 130 -10.30 13.26 1.01
CA TYR A 130 -9.94 11.98 1.59
C TYR A 130 -11.08 10.97 1.46
N THR A 131 -12.33 11.36 1.73
CA THR A 131 -13.47 10.45 1.59
C THR A 131 -13.67 10.00 0.14
N LEU A 132 -13.60 10.93 -0.84
CA LEU A 132 -13.74 10.59 -2.25
C LEU A 132 -12.56 9.73 -2.76
N ALA A 133 -11.34 10.03 -2.35
CA ALA A 133 -10.16 9.25 -2.71
C ALA A 133 -10.16 7.86 -2.05
N ALA A 134 -10.71 7.72 -0.84
CA ALA A 134 -10.91 6.44 -0.16
C ALA A 134 -11.87 5.54 -0.92
N LEU A 135 -13.02 6.07 -1.36
CA LEU A 135 -13.98 5.33 -2.20
C LEU A 135 -13.34 4.86 -3.50
N ALA A 136 -12.66 5.77 -4.22
CA ALA A 136 -11.98 5.44 -5.46
C ALA A 136 -10.85 4.41 -5.27
N ARG A 137 -10.17 4.45 -4.11
CA ARG A 137 -9.16 3.46 -3.75
C ARG A 137 -9.80 2.10 -3.48
N ALA A 138 -10.87 2.04 -2.69
CA ALA A 138 -11.57 0.81 -2.36
C ALA A 138 -12.11 0.10 -3.61
N GLU A 139 -12.77 0.84 -4.51
CA GLU A 139 -13.29 0.33 -5.78
C GLU A 139 -12.21 -0.25 -6.71
N ARG A 140 -10.98 0.29 -6.62
CA ARG A 140 -9.85 -0.15 -7.43
C ARG A 140 -9.10 -1.30 -6.79
N GLU A 141 -8.85 -1.24 -5.48
CA GLU A 141 -7.83 -2.07 -4.84
C GLU A 141 -8.39 -3.13 -3.91
N TRP A 142 -9.65 -2.99 -3.48
CA TRP A 142 -10.24 -3.82 -2.42
C TRP A 142 -11.47 -4.59 -2.92
N PRO A 143 -11.32 -5.47 -3.91
CA PRO A 143 -12.42 -6.31 -4.41
C PRO A 143 -12.97 -7.29 -3.35
N TRP A 144 -12.29 -7.41 -2.22
CA TRP A 144 -12.68 -8.20 -1.06
C TRP A 144 -13.59 -7.44 -0.08
N LEU A 145 -13.84 -6.15 -0.28
CA LEU A 145 -14.81 -5.41 0.53
C LEU A 145 -16.24 -5.73 0.09
N GLY A 146 -17.10 -6.09 1.05
CA GLY A 146 -18.53 -6.28 0.80
C GLY A 146 -19.32 -4.98 0.76
N GLY A 147 -18.89 -3.98 1.54
CA GLY A 147 -19.55 -2.68 1.59
C GLY A 147 -18.85 -1.70 2.53
N MET A 148 -19.15 -0.42 2.33
CA MET A 148 -18.62 0.68 3.13
C MET A 148 -19.78 1.56 3.61
N ILE A 149 -19.88 1.74 4.93
CA ILE A 149 -20.94 2.49 5.61
C ILE A 149 -20.27 3.63 6.37
N LEU A 150 -20.52 4.88 5.93
CA LEU A 150 -20.01 6.06 6.63
C LEU A 150 -20.58 6.13 8.04
N THR A 151 -19.78 6.67 8.96
CA THR A 151 -20.04 6.56 10.41
C THR A 151 -21.38 7.18 10.81
N GLU A 152 -21.67 8.42 10.38
CA GLU A 152 -22.85 9.15 10.86
C GLU A 152 -23.66 9.78 9.74
N TRP A 153 -24.95 9.43 9.65
CA TRP A 153 -25.91 10.25 8.90
C TRP A 153 -26.14 11.57 9.65
N GLN A 154 -26.54 11.46 10.92
CA GLN A 154 -26.69 12.55 11.86
C GLN A 154 -26.57 11.94 13.28
N PRO A 155 -25.64 12.41 14.12
CA PRO A 155 -25.51 11.93 15.50
C PRO A 155 -26.80 12.10 16.28
N ASN A 156 -26.94 11.35 17.36
CA ASN A 156 -28.11 11.45 18.24
C ASN A 156 -28.17 12.84 18.87
N ARG A 157 -29.24 13.61 18.58
CA ARG A 157 -29.42 15.02 18.99
C ARG A 157 -29.46 15.27 20.50
N ILE A 158 -29.46 14.21 21.32
CA ILE A 158 -29.44 14.30 22.78
C ILE A 158 -28.13 14.95 23.27
N ASP A 159 -27.02 14.77 22.55
CA ASP A 159 -25.75 15.41 22.86
C ASP A 159 -25.27 16.28 21.68
N PRO A 160 -25.62 17.58 21.68
CA PRO A 160 -25.17 18.52 20.65
C PRO A 160 -23.67 18.85 20.77
N THR A 161 -23.00 18.45 21.85
CA THR A 161 -21.58 18.70 22.08
C THR A 161 -20.67 17.54 21.65
N SER A 162 -21.23 16.41 21.22
CA SER A 162 -20.46 15.24 20.80
C SER A 162 -19.57 15.48 19.58
N ALA A 163 -18.31 15.05 19.64
CA ALA A 163 -17.39 15.09 18.51
C ALA A 163 -17.83 14.25 17.30
N GLU A 164 -18.83 13.36 17.45
CA GLU A 164 -19.42 12.59 16.35
C GLU A 164 -20.05 13.49 15.27
N TRP A 165 -20.41 14.73 15.62
CA TRP A 165 -20.86 15.75 14.66
C TRP A 165 -19.84 16.02 13.55
N GLY A 166 -18.54 15.80 13.81
CA GLY A 166 -17.50 15.91 12.80
C GLY A 166 -17.57 14.84 11.69
N PHE A 167 -18.38 13.79 11.83
CA PHE A 167 -18.63 12.78 10.78
C PHE A 167 -19.98 12.94 10.08
N ALA A 168 -20.84 13.85 10.56
CA ALA A 168 -22.22 13.91 10.14
C ALA A 168 -22.37 14.28 8.66
N LEU A 169 -23.27 13.60 7.95
CA LEU A 169 -23.66 14.01 6.60
C LEU A 169 -24.70 15.13 6.62
N ILE A 170 -25.53 15.18 7.66
CA ILE A 170 -26.50 16.23 7.92
C ILE A 170 -26.12 16.93 9.23
N ASP A 171 -26.02 18.26 9.21
CA ASP A 171 -25.58 19.06 10.34
C ASP A 171 -26.64 19.18 11.46
N GLN A 172 -26.33 19.93 12.52
CA GLN A 172 -27.21 20.11 13.68
C GLN A 172 -28.52 20.81 13.34
N GLN A 173 -28.54 21.62 12.29
CA GLN A 173 -29.68 22.38 11.80
C GLN A 173 -30.57 21.54 10.88
N GLY A 174 -30.09 20.36 10.45
CA GLY A 174 -30.79 19.48 9.53
C GLY A 174 -30.44 19.76 8.07
N GLU A 175 -29.40 20.55 7.80
CA GLU A 175 -28.97 20.90 6.47
C GLU A 175 -27.85 19.95 5.98
N PRO A 176 -27.75 19.71 4.66
CA PRO A 176 -26.67 18.89 4.11
C PRO A 176 -25.30 19.52 4.32
N THR A 177 -24.34 18.73 4.81
CA THR A 177 -22.95 19.16 4.91
C THR A 177 -22.27 19.29 3.53
N PRO A 178 -21.12 19.98 3.44
CA PRO A 178 -20.28 19.96 2.25
C PRO A 178 -19.90 18.53 1.80
N LEU A 179 -19.65 17.62 2.75
CA LEU A 179 -19.34 16.23 2.46
C LEU A 179 -20.53 15.50 1.80
N TYR A 180 -21.75 15.67 2.32
CA TYR A 180 -22.94 15.10 1.69
C TYR A 180 -23.09 15.61 0.25
N THR A 181 -22.92 16.91 0.04
CA THR A 181 -23.07 17.53 -1.28
C THR A 181 -22.06 16.95 -2.28
N ALA A 182 -20.80 16.80 -1.86
CA ALA A 182 -19.75 16.19 -2.67
C ALA A 182 -20.03 14.70 -2.98
N LEU A 183 -20.53 13.93 -2.00
CA LEU A 183 -20.90 12.53 -2.21
C LEU A 183 -22.09 12.38 -3.17
N ALA A 184 -23.10 13.25 -3.06
CA ALA A 184 -24.26 13.25 -3.95
C ALA A 184 -23.90 13.59 -5.41
N GLN A 185 -22.82 14.35 -5.62
CA GLN A 185 -22.32 14.72 -6.94
C GLN A 185 -21.26 13.75 -7.50
N ARG A 186 -20.84 12.76 -6.71
CA ARG A 186 -19.80 11.80 -7.11
C ARG A 186 -20.27 10.98 -8.32
N GLU A 187 -19.46 10.97 -9.37
CA GLU A 187 -19.67 10.07 -10.50
C GLU A 187 -19.45 8.62 -10.08
N GLN A 188 -20.45 7.77 -10.33
CA GLN A 188 -20.35 6.34 -10.09
C GLN A 188 -19.61 5.67 -11.26
N PRO A 189 -18.85 4.58 -11.02
CA PRO A 189 -18.20 3.83 -12.09
C PRO A 189 -19.23 3.42 -13.16
N GLN A 190 -18.95 3.70 -14.43
CA GLN A 190 -19.82 3.34 -15.57
C GLN A 190 -19.53 1.95 -16.14
N ALA A 191 -18.58 1.23 -15.55
CA ALA A 191 -18.15 -0.10 -15.94
C ALA A 191 -17.69 -0.87 -14.69
N ALA A 192 -17.75 -2.19 -14.75
CA ALA A 192 -17.25 -3.07 -13.70
C ALA A 192 -15.74 -2.88 -13.51
N THR A 193 -15.32 -2.57 -12.29
CA THR A 193 -13.90 -2.46 -11.90
C THR A 193 -13.37 -3.80 -11.40
N ASP A 194 -12.13 -3.80 -10.88
CA ASP A 194 -11.47 -4.98 -10.34
C ASP A 194 -12.32 -5.76 -9.35
N GLY A 195 -12.40 -7.08 -9.54
CA GLY A 195 -13.16 -7.97 -8.67
C GLY A 195 -14.08 -8.93 -9.41
N LEU A 196 -14.92 -9.61 -8.63
CA LEU A 196 -15.91 -10.57 -9.12
C LEU A 196 -17.29 -9.92 -9.14
N TRP A 197 -17.97 -10.01 -10.27
CA TRP A 197 -19.28 -9.42 -10.50
C TRP A 197 -20.31 -10.48 -10.80
N HIS A 198 -21.45 -10.39 -10.12
CA HIS A 198 -22.62 -11.20 -10.44
C HIS A 198 -23.18 -10.79 -11.82
N PRO A 199 -23.78 -11.71 -12.61
CA PRO A 199 -24.33 -11.43 -13.92
C PRO A 199 -25.42 -10.35 -13.87
N MET A 200 -26.17 -10.28 -12.78
CA MET A 200 -27.13 -9.21 -12.51
C MET A 200 -26.42 -7.98 -11.94
N THR A 201 -25.87 -7.16 -12.83
CA THR A 201 -25.16 -5.92 -12.50
C THR A 201 -25.60 -4.80 -13.46
N PRO A 202 -25.53 -3.51 -13.05
CA PRO A 202 -25.77 -2.38 -13.95
C PRO A 202 -24.86 -2.35 -15.18
N TYR A 203 -23.75 -3.10 -15.15
CA TYR A 203 -22.76 -3.16 -16.22
C TYR A 203 -23.03 -4.26 -17.26
N ALA A 204 -24.12 -5.02 -17.11
CA ALA A 204 -24.49 -6.10 -17.99
C ALA A 204 -25.82 -5.83 -18.72
N GLN A 205 -25.89 -6.23 -19.98
CA GLN A 205 -27.12 -6.19 -20.78
C GLN A 205 -27.37 -7.56 -21.39
N TYR A 206 -28.64 -7.96 -21.49
CA TYR A 206 -29.05 -9.29 -21.93
C TYR A 206 -30.10 -9.21 -23.03
N TRP A 207 -30.01 -10.12 -24.00
CA TRP A 207 -30.97 -10.32 -25.08
C TRP A 207 -31.30 -11.81 -25.20
N GLY A 208 -32.48 -12.12 -25.75
CA GLY A 208 -33.00 -13.49 -25.80
C GLY A 208 -33.55 -13.95 -24.45
N VAL A 209 -33.73 -15.25 -24.31
CA VAL A 209 -34.30 -15.84 -23.09
C VAL A 209 -33.19 -16.07 -22.06
N TRP A 210 -33.37 -15.56 -20.83
CA TRP A 210 -32.47 -15.77 -19.69
C TRP A 210 -33.27 -16.01 -18.42
N LYS A 211 -32.72 -16.82 -17.51
CA LYS A 211 -33.21 -16.93 -16.11
C LYS A 211 -32.12 -16.44 -15.16
N PHE A 212 -32.53 -15.87 -14.03
CA PHE A 212 -31.60 -15.35 -13.03
C PHE A 212 -31.94 -15.83 -11.62
N SER A 213 -30.91 -16.09 -10.84
CA SER A 213 -31.00 -16.39 -9.41
C SER A 213 -29.75 -15.89 -8.69
N PRO A 214 -29.67 -16.01 -7.34
CA PRO A 214 -28.43 -15.75 -6.61
C PRO A 214 -27.24 -16.64 -7.02
N LEU A 215 -27.50 -17.76 -7.73
CA LEU A 215 -26.45 -18.66 -8.22
C LEU A 215 -25.86 -18.22 -9.57
N GLY A 216 -26.51 -17.29 -10.28
CA GLY A 216 -26.06 -16.81 -11.57
C GLY A 216 -27.18 -16.60 -12.59
N ALA A 217 -26.78 -16.56 -13.85
CA ALA A 217 -27.63 -16.49 -15.02
C ALA A 217 -27.62 -17.81 -15.78
N ASP A 218 -28.80 -18.25 -16.24
CA ASP A 218 -28.96 -19.47 -17.00
C ASP A 218 -29.46 -19.19 -18.42
N ILE A 219 -28.95 -19.98 -19.35
CA ILE A 219 -29.24 -19.89 -20.79
C ILE A 219 -30.70 -20.34 -20.99
N GLY A 220 -31.43 -19.64 -21.85
CA GLY A 220 -32.82 -19.96 -22.14
C GLY A 220 -33.00 -21.21 -22.98
N TRP A 221 -34.24 -21.72 -23.04
CA TRP A 221 -34.58 -22.89 -23.88
C TRP A 221 -34.59 -22.58 -25.39
N VAL A 222 -34.42 -21.31 -25.77
CA VAL A 222 -34.25 -20.86 -27.14
C VAL A 222 -32.78 -20.50 -27.32
N ASN A 223 -32.21 -20.92 -28.44
CA ASN A 223 -30.81 -20.66 -28.76
C ASN A 223 -30.59 -19.22 -29.26
N ASP A 224 -31.01 -18.24 -28.47
CA ASP A 224 -30.97 -16.80 -28.77
C ASP A 224 -30.31 -15.95 -27.66
N SER A 225 -29.90 -16.58 -26.55
CA SER A 225 -29.33 -15.92 -25.38
C SER A 225 -28.01 -15.23 -25.68
N GLN A 226 -27.99 -13.92 -25.51
CA GLN A 226 -26.82 -13.06 -25.70
C GLN A 226 -26.65 -12.13 -24.51
N ALA A 227 -25.42 -11.75 -24.21
CA ALA A 227 -25.11 -10.80 -23.15
C ALA A 227 -23.92 -9.91 -23.52
N THR A 228 -23.89 -8.69 -22.99
CA THR A 228 -22.71 -7.83 -23.00
C THR A 228 -22.37 -7.37 -21.59
N PHE A 229 -21.07 -7.23 -21.32
CA PHE A 229 -20.52 -6.77 -20.05
C PHE A 229 -19.54 -5.64 -20.29
N LYS A 230 -19.78 -4.48 -19.68
CA LYS A 230 -18.84 -3.35 -19.70
C LYS A 230 -17.93 -3.40 -18.49
N TYR A 231 -16.62 -3.36 -18.72
CA TYR A 231 -15.64 -3.42 -17.65
C TYR A 231 -14.47 -2.45 -17.89
N ALA A 232 -13.81 -2.05 -16.81
CA ALA A 232 -12.62 -1.21 -16.82
C ALA A 232 -11.44 -2.01 -16.25
N GLY A 233 -10.48 -2.38 -17.09
CA GLY A 233 -9.37 -3.24 -16.68
C GLY A 233 -8.44 -3.61 -17.83
N ARG A 234 -7.64 -4.65 -17.63
CA ARG A 234 -6.74 -5.23 -18.65
C ARG A 234 -7.11 -6.67 -19.00
N ASP A 235 -7.68 -7.36 -18.03
CA ASP A 235 -7.98 -8.78 -18.10
C ASP A 235 -9.46 -8.99 -17.71
N VAL A 236 -10.12 -9.93 -18.38
CA VAL A 236 -11.49 -10.33 -18.07
C VAL A 236 -11.60 -11.85 -18.15
N ALA A 237 -12.34 -12.43 -17.22
CA ALA A 237 -12.65 -13.85 -17.15
C ALA A 237 -14.15 -14.05 -16.92
N LEU A 238 -14.69 -15.19 -17.35
CA LEU A 238 -16.04 -15.62 -16.99
C LEU A 238 -15.94 -16.68 -15.89
N VAL A 239 -16.83 -16.59 -14.91
CA VAL A 239 -17.03 -17.65 -13.92
C VAL A 239 -18.21 -18.46 -14.41
N VAL A 240 -17.93 -19.68 -14.83
CA VAL A 240 -18.91 -20.57 -15.46
C VAL A 240 -19.14 -21.79 -14.61
N ARG A 241 -20.36 -22.33 -14.69
CA ARG A 241 -20.70 -23.61 -14.09
C ARG A 241 -20.75 -24.66 -15.20
N GLU A 242 -19.71 -25.48 -15.21
CA GLU A 242 -19.55 -26.59 -16.15
C GLU A 242 -20.19 -27.85 -15.57
N ASP A 243 -20.76 -28.70 -16.41
CA ASP A 243 -21.37 -29.97 -15.98
C ASP A 243 -21.40 -30.98 -17.15
N ASN A 244 -22.10 -32.10 -17.00
CA ASN A 244 -22.23 -33.15 -18.01
C ASN A 244 -23.23 -32.78 -19.13
N TYR A 245 -22.97 -31.69 -19.86
CA TYR A 245 -23.75 -31.25 -21.03
C TYR A 245 -22.86 -30.55 -22.05
N VAL A 246 -23.33 -30.42 -23.29
CA VAL A 246 -22.59 -29.76 -24.37
C VAL A 246 -23.23 -28.43 -24.74
N ALA A 247 -22.62 -27.35 -24.31
CA ALA A 247 -22.95 -25.99 -24.71
C ALA A 247 -21.66 -25.17 -24.88
N HIS A 248 -21.73 -24.16 -25.74
CA HIS A 248 -20.63 -23.25 -26.02
C HIS A 248 -21.03 -21.81 -25.71
N LEU A 249 -20.11 -21.04 -25.13
CA LEU A 249 -20.21 -19.58 -25.06
C LEU A 249 -19.23 -18.99 -26.05
N TYR A 250 -19.72 -18.37 -27.11
CA TYR A 250 -18.88 -17.61 -28.03
C TYR A 250 -18.63 -16.22 -27.45
N VAL A 251 -17.37 -15.82 -27.37
CA VAL A 251 -16.95 -14.60 -26.68
C VAL A 251 -16.11 -13.71 -27.56
N THR A 252 -16.38 -12.41 -27.53
CA THR A 252 -15.57 -11.39 -28.18
C THR A 252 -15.32 -10.24 -27.23
N VAL A 253 -14.19 -9.55 -27.40
CA VAL A 253 -13.87 -8.33 -26.64
C VAL A 253 -13.63 -7.20 -27.64
N ASP A 254 -14.37 -6.10 -27.47
CA ASP A 254 -14.34 -4.94 -28.37
C ASP A 254 -14.55 -5.32 -29.85
N GLY A 255 -15.47 -6.25 -30.10
CA GLY A 255 -15.77 -6.78 -31.44
C GLY A 255 -14.66 -7.65 -32.05
N ARG A 256 -13.62 -8.00 -31.30
CA ARG A 256 -12.52 -8.88 -31.73
C ARG A 256 -12.57 -10.22 -31.02
N GLN A 257 -12.00 -11.24 -31.65
CA GLN A 257 -11.84 -12.56 -31.06
C GLN A 257 -11.01 -12.47 -29.78
N ALA A 258 -11.52 -13.07 -28.71
CA ALA A 258 -10.86 -13.13 -27.41
C ALA A 258 -9.47 -13.78 -27.52
N ASN A 259 -8.50 -13.31 -26.73
CA ASN A 259 -7.10 -13.73 -26.87
C ASN A 259 -6.65 -14.75 -25.82
N ALA A 260 -7.52 -15.14 -24.88
CA ALA A 260 -7.20 -16.11 -23.83
C ALA A 260 -8.06 -17.39 -23.90
N THR A 261 -8.91 -17.55 -24.92
CA THR A 261 -9.75 -18.75 -25.10
C THR A 261 -9.34 -19.59 -26.32
N PRO A 262 -9.72 -20.89 -26.34
CA PRO A 262 -9.62 -21.72 -27.53
C PRO A 262 -10.40 -21.14 -28.72
N ARG A 263 -10.04 -21.57 -29.93
CA ARG A 263 -10.73 -21.22 -31.17
C ARG A 263 -11.32 -22.46 -31.82
N ASP A 264 -12.53 -22.32 -32.35
CA ASP A 264 -13.16 -23.37 -33.15
C ASP A 264 -12.56 -23.44 -34.57
N ILE A 265 -13.10 -24.33 -35.40
CA ILE A 265 -12.66 -24.52 -36.78
C ILE A 265 -12.85 -23.27 -37.66
N ASP A 266 -13.80 -22.39 -37.31
CA ASP A 266 -14.08 -21.13 -37.99
C ASP A 266 -13.25 -19.96 -37.40
N GLY A 267 -12.37 -20.25 -36.44
CA GLY A 267 -11.52 -19.27 -35.77
C GLY A 267 -12.25 -18.42 -34.71
N ARG A 268 -13.47 -18.80 -34.32
CA ARG A 268 -14.26 -18.12 -33.30
C ARG A 268 -13.83 -18.58 -31.91
N SER A 269 -13.73 -17.62 -31.02
CA SER A 269 -13.32 -17.80 -29.64
C SER A 269 -14.49 -18.34 -28.84
N TYR A 270 -14.29 -19.43 -28.11
CA TYR A 270 -15.38 -20.09 -27.39
C TYR A 270 -14.93 -20.65 -26.04
N ILE A 271 -15.90 -20.86 -25.16
CA ILE A 271 -15.77 -21.58 -23.89
C ILE A 271 -16.69 -22.79 -23.96
N LEU A 272 -16.17 -23.97 -23.62
CA LEU A 272 -16.95 -25.20 -23.50
C LEU A 272 -17.52 -25.29 -22.08
N LEU A 273 -18.81 -25.60 -21.96
CA LEU A 273 -19.49 -25.75 -20.66
C LEU A 273 -19.56 -27.20 -20.16
N THR A 274 -18.88 -28.11 -20.86
CA THR A 274 -18.70 -29.50 -20.42
C THR A 274 -17.52 -29.60 -19.47
N SER A 275 -17.73 -30.13 -18.28
CA SER A 275 -16.63 -30.35 -17.32
C SER A 275 -15.81 -31.60 -17.68
N ASP A 276 -14.51 -31.58 -17.37
CA ASP A 276 -13.62 -32.72 -17.60
C ASP A 276 -14.04 -33.96 -16.80
N SER A 277 -14.61 -33.76 -15.61
CA SER A 277 -15.06 -34.83 -14.72
C SER A 277 -16.50 -35.30 -14.99
N LEU A 278 -17.22 -34.60 -15.87
CA LEU A 278 -18.67 -34.77 -16.08
C LEU A 278 -19.48 -34.61 -14.78
N ARG A 279 -19.03 -33.73 -13.89
CA ARG A 279 -19.73 -33.31 -12.66
C ARG A 279 -19.84 -31.78 -12.60
N PRO A 280 -20.76 -31.23 -11.78
CA PRO A 280 -20.87 -29.78 -11.60
C PRO A 280 -19.58 -29.19 -11.02
N GLU A 281 -18.97 -28.27 -11.75
CA GLU A 281 -17.75 -27.55 -11.37
C GLU A 281 -17.90 -26.06 -11.66
N VAL A 282 -17.36 -25.20 -10.79
CA VAL A 282 -17.36 -23.74 -10.99
C VAL A 282 -15.94 -23.30 -11.28
N ASN A 283 -15.69 -22.86 -12.51
CA ASN A 283 -14.36 -22.56 -13.03
C ASN A 283 -14.28 -21.11 -13.49
N VAL A 284 -13.12 -20.49 -13.27
CA VAL A 284 -12.80 -19.15 -13.77
C VAL A 284 -12.03 -19.31 -15.08
N VAL A 285 -12.68 -19.00 -16.20
CA VAL A 285 -12.12 -19.14 -17.54
C VAL A 285 -11.69 -17.77 -18.05
N ALA A 286 -10.39 -17.60 -18.27
CA ALA A 286 -9.84 -16.36 -18.82
C ALA A 286 -10.39 -16.13 -20.24
N VAL A 287 -10.96 -14.94 -20.47
CA VAL A 287 -11.48 -14.54 -21.79
C VAL A 287 -10.47 -13.66 -22.51
N ALA A 288 -10.02 -12.60 -21.87
CA ALA A 288 -8.94 -11.78 -22.40
C ALA A 288 -7.92 -11.41 -21.35
N GLN A 289 -6.67 -11.27 -21.79
CA GLN A 289 -5.53 -10.91 -20.94
C GLN A 289 -4.61 -9.92 -21.63
N ASN A 290 -3.90 -9.13 -20.85
CA ASN A 290 -2.89 -8.17 -21.29
C ASN A 290 -3.43 -7.09 -22.25
N LEU A 291 -4.70 -6.71 -22.14
CA LEU A 291 -5.23 -5.58 -22.88
C LEU A 291 -4.63 -4.26 -22.36
N ARG A 292 -4.77 -3.21 -23.15
CA ARG A 292 -4.45 -1.85 -22.70
C ARG A 292 -5.48 -1.47 -21.64
N TYR A 293 -5.02 -0.99 -20.48
CA TYR A 293 -5.93 -0.50 -19.45
C TYR A 293 -6.92 0.54 -20.01
N GLY A 294 -8.20 0.26 -19.88
CA GLY A 294 -9.28 1.07 -20.41
C GLY A 294 -10.65 0.43 -20.18
N VAL A 295 -11.69 1.08 -20.72
CA VAL A 295 -13.04 0.52 -20.75
C VAL A 295 -13.17 -0.38 -21.98
N HIS A 296 -13.68 -1.58 -21.76
CA HIS A 296 -13.86 -2.63 -22.75
C HIS A 296 -15.28 -3.19 -22.69
N GLU A 297 -15.72 -3.79 -23.79
CA GLU A 297 -16.98 -4.51 -23.87
C GLU A 297 -16.74 -5.98 -24.20
N LEU A 298 -17.12 -6.86 -23.28
CA LEU A 298 -17.20 -8.30 -23.50
C LEU A 298 -18.57 -8.62 -24.07
N GLN A 299 -18.64 -9.30 -25.21
CA GLN A 299 -19.87 -9.82 -25.78
C GLN A 299 -19.88 -11.34 -25.71
N LEU A 300 -21.03 -11.90 -25.39
CA LEU A 300 -21.25 -13.33 -25.20
C LEU A 300 -22.49 -13.76 -25.98
N VAL A 301 -22.35 -14.86 -26.74
CA VAL A 301 -23.44 -15.52 -27.45
C VAL A 301 -23.45 -16.98 -27.03
N ALA A 302 -24.53 -17.41 -26.39
CA ALA A 302 -24.69 -18.80 -25.99
C ALA A 302 -25.14 -19.67 -27.17
N ASN A 303 -24.61 -20.88 -27.23
CA ASN A 303 -25.03 -21.92 -28.16
C ASN A 303 -25.21 -23.24 -27.38
N ASP A 304 -26.44 -23.52 -26.94
CA ASP A 304 -26.78 -24.78 -26.28
C ASP A 304 -27.26 -25.80 -27.33
N LEU A 305 -26.60 -26.97 -27.38
CA LEU A 305 -26.97 -28.06 -28.29
C LEU A 305 -28.09 -28.94 -27.71
N THR A 306 -28.49 -28.69 -26.46
CA THR A 306 -29.54 -29.41 -25.72
C THR A 306 -30.52 -28.44 -25.00
N PRO A 307 -31.28 -27.60 -25.71
CA PRO A 307 -32.02 -26.48 -25.12
C PRO A 307 -33.24 -26.86 -24.25
N ALA A 308 -33.63 -28.13 -24.24
CA ALA A 308 -34.94 -28.58 -23.76
C ALA A 308 -34.91 -29.25 -22.37
N GLU A 309 -34.16 -28.69 -21.42
CA GLU A 309 -34.07 -29.27 -20.07
C GLU A 309 -35.00 -28.61 -19.05
N LEU A 310 -35.48 -29.46 -18.13
CA LEU A 310 -36.40 -29.12 -17.04
C LEU A 310 -35.69 -28.50 -15.83
N GLN A 311 -34.35 -28.52 -15.78
CA GLN A 311 -33.55 -28.07 -14.63
C GLN A 311 -32.60 -26.94 -15.01
N ASP A 312 -32.53 -25.92 -14.15
CA ASP A 312 -31.66 -24.77 -14.33
C ASP A 312 -30.22 -25.13 -13.97
N ARG A 313 -29.28 -24.86 -14.89
CA ARG A 313 -27.85 -25.21 -14.76
C ARG A 313 -27.02 -24.09 -14.17
N TRP A 314 -27.46 -22.83 -14.36
CA TRP A 314 -26.75 -21.61 -13.94
C TRP A 314 -25.39 -21.49 -14.62
N ALA A 315 -25.36 -21.70 -15.94
CA ALA A 315 -24.14 -21.80 -16.73
C ALA A 315 -23.18 -20.60 -16.55
N LEU A 316 -23.71 -19.40 -16.35
CA LEU A 316 -22.93 -18.19 -16.09
C LEU A 316 -23.10 -17.78 -14.62
N VAL A 317 -22.08 -18.01 -13.80
CA VAL A 317 -22.06 -17.62 -12.38
C VAL A 317 -21.67 -16.16 -12.20
N GLY A 318 -20.84 -15.61 -13.09
CA GLY A 318 -20.35 -14.23 -13.01
C GLY A 318 -19.24 -13.92 -14.00
N PHE A 319 -18.63 -12.75 -13.84
CA PHE A 319 -17.42 -12.37 -14.57
C PHE A 319 -16.44 -11.67 -13.63
N ALA A 320 -15.15 -11.85 -13.89
CA ALA A 320 -14.08 -11.27 -13.09
C ALA A 320 -13.28 -10.30 -13.96
N VAL A 321 -12.90 -9.17 -13.35
CA VAL A 321 -12.13 -8.10 -14.00
C VAL A 321 -10.84 -7.92 -13.22
N SER A 322 -9.74 -7.72 -13.95
CA SER A 322 -8.45 -7.36 -13.36
C SER A 322 -7.70 -6.30 -14.16
N SER A 323 -7.13 -5.34 -13.45
CA SER A 323 -6.18 -4.34 -13.93
C SER A 323 -4.75 -4.89 -13.97
N GLY A 324 -4.57 -6.18 -13.68
CA GLY A 324 -3.29 -6.86 -13.58
C GLY A 324 -2.57 -6.57 -12.26
N ASN A 325 -1.24 -6.69 -12.27
CA ASN A 325 -0.44 -6.45 -11.08
C ASN A 325 -0.28 -4.94 -10.79
N MET A 326 -1.10 -4.42 -9.88
CA MET A 326 -1.06 -3.01 -9.45
C MET A 326 0.25 -2.60 -8.77
N ALA A 327 1.04 -3.54 -8.24
CA ALA A 327 2.34 -3.24 -7.67
C ALA A 327 3.44 -3.06 -8.74
N SER A 328 3.19 -3.50 -9.98
CA SER A 328 4.19 -3.47 -11.05
C SER A 328 4.75 -2.06 -11.35
N PRO A 329 3.93 -1.00 -11.48
CA PRO A 329 4.46 0.35 -11.73
C PRO A 329 5.39 0.83 -10.60
N TYR A 330 5.03 0.56 -9.35
CA TYR A 330 5.86 0.89 -8.19
C TYR A 330 7.18 0.11 -8.19
N LEU A 331 7.14 -1.20 -8.43
CA LEU A 331 8.35 -2.02 -8.53
C LEU A 331 9.27 -1.56 -9.67
N GLN A 332 8.71 -1.15 -10.82
CA GLN A 332 9.48 -0.56 -11.91
C GLN A 332 10.16 0.75 -11.50
N GLN A 333 9.47 1.62 -10.76
CA GLN A 333 10.08 2.84 -10.22
C GLN A 333 11.22 2.52 -9.25
N VAL A 334 11.06 1.53 -8.37
CA VAL A 334 12.12 1.07 -7.46
C VAL A 334 13.33 0.55 -8.23
N ILE A 335 13.13 -0.20 -9.32
CA ILE A 335 14.23 -0.68 -10.17
C ILE A 335 14.97 0.49 -10.82
N VAL A 336 14.24 1.45 -11.41
CA VAL A 336 14.83 2.64 -12.04
C VAL A 336 15.60 3.50 -11.02
N ALA A 337 15.02 3.71 -9.83
CA ALA A 337 15.67 4.43 -8.74
C ALA A 337 16.96 3.73 -8.30
N THR A 338 16.91 2.41 -8.13
CA THR A 338 18.08 1.60 -7.75
C THR A 338 19.18 1.69 -8.81
N PHE A 339 18.83 1.57 -10.09
CA PHE A 339 19.80 1.71 -11.19
C PHE A 339 20.42 3.12 -11.25
N THR A 340 19.60 4.15 -10.99
CA THR A 340 20.06 5.55 -10.94
C THR A 340 21.05 5.78 -9.80
N VAL A 341 20.75 5.24 -8.60
CA VAL A 341 21.66 5.31 -7.45
C VAL A 341 22.97 4.59 -7.75
N ILE A 342 22.91 3.38 -8.30
CA ILE A 342 24.12 2.62 -8.68
C ILE A 342 24.95 3.43 -9.70
N SER A 343 24.31 3.99 -10.72
CA SER A 343 24.97 4.81 -11.75
C SER A 343 25.62 6.07 -11.16
N ALA A 344 24.94 6.76 -10.25
CA ALA A 344 25.47 7.93 -9.55
C ALA A 344 26.65 7.58 -8.65
N VAL A 345 26.59 6.45 -7.92
CA VAL A 345 27.70 5.95 -7.12
C VAL A 345 28.91 5.63 -7.99
N VAL A 346 28.72 4.93 -9.11
CA VAL A 346 29.80 4.64 -10.08
C VAL A 346 30.39 5.92 -10.65
N ALA A 347 29.55 6.87 -11.07
CA ALA A 347 30.00 8.16 -11.59
C ALA A 347 30.80 8.95 -10.54
N THR A 348 30.38 8.90 -9.27
CA THR A 348 31.07 9.54 -8.14
C THR A 348 32.43 8.88 -7.89
N ILE A 349 32.51 7.54 -7.90
CA ILE A 349 33.77 6.80 -7.76
C ILE A 349 34.72 7.14 -8.90
N VAL A 350 34.25 7.11 -10.15
CA VAL A 350 35.06 7.41 -11.34
C VAL A 350 35.53 8.86 -11.34
N SER A 351 34.66 9.81 -11.01
CA SER A 351 35.01 11.22 -10.91
C SER A 351 35.99 11.46 -9.77
N GLY A 352 35.76 10.80 -8.63
CA GLY A 352 36.68 10.76 -7.50
C GLY A 352 38.05 10.27 -7.93
N TRP A 353 38.16 9.18 -8.68
CA TRP A 353 39.44 8.65 -9.16
C TRP A 353 40.17 9.60 -10.13
N ARG A 354 39.43 10.44 -10.86
CA ARG A 354 40.00 11.42 -11.80
C ARG A 354 40.43 12.73 -11.15
N LEU A 355 40.07 12.97 -9.88
CA LEU A 355 40.49 14.17 -9.17
C LEU A 355 42.01 14.18 -8.98
N PRO A 356 42.67 15.34 -9.10
CA PRO A 356 44.11 15.47 -8.85
C PRO A 356 44.37 15.43 -7.33
N TRP A 357 44.24 14.25 -6.72
CA TRP A 357 44.42 14.02 -5.28
C TRP A 357 45.75 14.56 -4.76
N GLY A 358 46.79 14.59 -5.59
CA GLY A 358 48.08 15.21 -5.25
C GLY A 358 47.98 16.71 -4.96
N ARG A 359 47.21 17.49 -5.74
CA ARG A 359 47.02 18.93 -5.50
C ARG A 359 46.13 19.17 -4.29
N VAL A 360 45.05 18.40 -4.17
CA VAL A 360 44.12 18.47 -3.03
C VAL A 360 44.86 18.15 -1.73
N GLY A 361 45.65 17.08 -1.71
CA GLY A 361 46.49 16.70 -0.57
C GLY A 361 47.55 17.75 -0.22
N GLN A 362 48.16 18.41 -1.21
CA GLN A 362 49.10 19.52 -0.97
C GLN A 362 48.43 20.74 -0.32
N GLN A 363 47.23 21.11 -0.78
CA GLN A 363 46.46 22.22 -0.19
C GLN A 363 46.02 21.89 1.25
N LEU A 364 45.50 20.69 1.48
CA LEU A 364 45.14 20.22 2.83
C LEU A 364 46.37 20.20 3.76
N ASN A 365 47.52 19.72 3.28
CA ASN A 365 48.76 19.72 4.06
C ASN A 365 49.28 21.12 4.40
N ARG A 366 49.04 22.14 3.56
CA ARG A 366 49.40 23.53 3.88
C ARG A 366 48.62 24.08 5.08
N ILE A 367 47.36 23.67 5.23
CA ILE A 367 46.50 24.07 6.35
C ILE A 367 46.80 23.19 7.59
N TRP A 368 47.09 21.90 7.38
CA TRP A 368 47.27 20.92 8.45
C TRP A 368 48.64 20.97 9.16
N ARG A 369 49.73 21.22 8.43
CA ARG A 369 51.10 21.27 8.99
C ARG A 369 51.36 22.38 10.02
N PRO A 370 50.85 23.63 9.87
CA PRO A 370 51.10 24.69 10.86
C PRO A 370 50.31 24.49 12.16
N LEU A 371 49.24 23.69 12.15
CA LEU A 371 48.55 23.28 13.36
C LEU A 371 49.46 22.33 14.13
N GLY A 372 50.06 22.80 15.23
CA GLY A 372 50.79 21.94 16.16
C GLY A 372 49.90 20.83 16.74
N GLN A 373 50.47 19.93 17.55
CA GLN A 373 49.74 18.77 18.10
C GLN A 373 48.42 19.17 18.80
N THR A 374 48.46 20.24 19.61
CA THR A 374 47.28 20.78 20.30
C THR A 374 46.21 21.31 19.33
N GLY A 375 46.61 21.97 18.24
CA GLY A 375 45.68 22.50 17.25
C GLY A 375 45.00 21.40 16.44
N GLN A 376 45.72 20.33 16.11
CA GLN A 376 45.16 19.15 15.43
C GLN A 376 44.15 18.41 16.33
N LEU A 377 44.43 18.30 17.63
CA LEU A 377 43.51 17.72 18.60
C LEU A 377 42.23 18.55 18.71
N ILE A 378 42.34 19.86 18.90
CA ILE A 378 41.18 20.78 19.02
C ILE A 378 40.32 20.71 17.76
N LEU A 379 40.93 20.77 16.58
CA LEU A 379 40.20 20.70 15.31
C LEU A 379 39.50 19.35 15.13
N SER A 380 40.16 18.24 15.49
CA SER A 380 39.56 16.91 15.45
C SER A 380 38.36 16.78 16.40
N GLY A 381 38.46 17.36 17.60
CA GLY A 381 37.37 17.45 18.57
C GLY A 381 36.20 18.25 18.01
N LEU A 382 36.45 19.43 17.47
CA LEU A 382 35.42 20.28 16.85
C LEU A 382 34.70 19.58 15.68
N VAL A 383 35.43 18.97 14.76
CA VAL A 383 34.83 18.26 13.62
C VAL A 383 34.01 17.05 14.08
N SER A 384 34.49 16.31 15.08
CA SER A 384 33.73 15.19 15.67
C SER A 384 32.46 15.64 16.38
N PHE A 385 32.47 16.82 17.02
CA PHE A 385 31.31 17.40 17.68
C PHE A 385 30.29 17.94 16.69
N VAL A 386 30.74 18.57 15.60
CA VAL A 386 29.89 18.97 14.47
C VAL A 386 29.25 17.75 13.82
N LEU A 387 29.99 16.66 13.66
CA LEU A 387 29.45 15.40 13.15
C LEU A 387 28.35 14.85 14.08
N MET A 388 28.59 14.84 15.39
CA MET A 388 27.61 14.38 16.39
C MET A 388 26.30 15.22 16.33
N ILE A 389 26.42 16.55 16.38
CA ILE A 389 25.26 17.46 16.29
C ILE A 389 24.56 17.30 14.95
N GLY A 390 25.33 17.22 13.85
CA GLY A 390 24.80 16.99 12.52
C GLY A 390 23.97 15.72 12.48
N MET A 391 24.51 14.58 12.91
CA MET A 391 23.77 13.31 12.90
C MET A 391 22.53 13.35 13.79
N TRP A 392 22.62 13.98 14.96
CA TRP A 392 21.47 14.15 15.86
C TRP A 392 20.35 14.94 15.16
N LEU A 393 20.67 16.11 14.61
CA LEU A 393 19.69 16.93 13.89
C LEU A 393 19.14 16.24 12.65
N THR A 394 19.96 15.46 11.96
CA THR A 394 19.52 14.84 10.72
C THR A 394 18.57 13.67 10.97
N TRP A 395 18.89 12.81 11.95
CA TRP A 395 18.16 11.55 12.13
C TRP A 395 17.20 11.52 13.34
N HIS A 396 16.99 12.62 14.07
CA HIS A 396 16.11 12.67 15.25
C HIS A 396 14.68 12.15 15.03
N ALA A 397 14.19 12.18 13.78
CA ALA A 397 12.85 11.74 13.43
C ALA A 397 12.77 10.30 12.87
N GLY A 398 13.85 9.51 12.88
CA GLY A 398 13.88 8.11 12.39
C GLY A 398 13.95 7.96 10.86
N THR A 399 13.35 8.87 10.09
CA THR A 399 13.57 9.02 8.65
C THR A 399 13.89 10.48 8.32
N PRO A 400 14.96 10.77 7.57
CA PRO A 400 15.25 12.14 7.16
C PRO A 400 14.08 12.70 6.35
N ASP A 401 13.68 13.94 6.62
CA ASP A 401 12.52 14.57 5.97
C ASP A 401 12.64 14.62 4.44
N ILE A 402 13.86 14.54 3.88
CA ILE A 402 14.09 14.43 2.43
C ILE A 402 13.43 13.19 1.80
N LEU A 403 13.21 12.13 2.58
CA LEU A 403 12.55 10.89 2.15
C LEU A 403 11.02 10.90 2.39
N ARG A 404 10.51 11.89 3.12
CA ARG A 404 9.08 12.04 3.47
C ARG A 404 8.31 12.97 2.52
N LYS A 405 8.98 13.61 1.56
CA LYS A 405 8.40 14.71 0.77
C LYS A 405 7.48 14.25 -0.36
N GLU A 406 6.44 15.05 -0.59
CA GLU A 406 5.43 14.87 -1.62
C GLU A 406 5.98 14.91 -3.07
N PRO A 407 5.30 14.26 -4.03
CA PRO A 407 5.76 14.13 -5.43
C PRO A 407 5.98 15.47 -6.16
N VAL A 408 5.25 16.53 -5.79
CA VAL A 408 5.40 17.87 -6.40
C VAL A 408 6.75 18.50 -6.02
N GLN A 409 7.21 18.28 -4.79
CA GLN A 409 8.52 18.77 -4.32
C GLN A 409 9.68 17.99 -4.94
N LEU A 410 9.48 16.70 -5.24
CA LEU A 410 10.45 15.85 -5.96
C LEU A 410 10.73 16.37 -7.38
N GLY A 411 9.69 16.81 -8.11
CA GLY A 411 9.87 17.41 -9.44
C GLY A 411 10.70 18.70 -9.41
N LEU A 412 10.45 19.55 -8.40
CA LEU A 412 11.22 20.79 -8.19
C LEU A 412 12.66 20.51 -7.72
N ALA A 413 12.87 19.48 -6.90
CA ALA A 413 14.18 19.04 -6.44
C ALA A 413 15.05 18.54 -7.61
N ILE A 414 14.46 17.82 -8.57
CA ILE A 414 15.17 17.37 -9.78
C ILE A 414 15.58 18.58 -10.65
N ILE A 415 14.68 19.56 -10.85
CA ILE A 415 14.94 20.76 -11.66
C ILE A 415 16.03 21.64 -11.03
N THR A 416 16.09 21.69 -9.71
CA THR A 416 17.06 22.51 -8.97
C THR A 416 18.36 21.76 -8.67
N GLY A 417 18.53 20.54 -9.20
CA GLY A 417 19.71 19.70 -8.96
C GLY A 417 19.89 19.30 -7.49
N GLY A 418 18.80 19.29 -6.72
CA GLY A 418 18.80 19.05 -5.28
C GLY A 418 19.39 20.21 -4.45
N LEU A 419 19.95 21.26 -5.06
CA LEU A 419 20.69 22.32 -4.35
C LEU A 419 19.80 23.17 -3.43
N ILE A 420 18.53 23.37 -3.78
CA ILE A 420 17.62 24.21 -3.00
C ILE A 420 17.03 23.45 -1.79
N TYR A 421 17.11 22.12 -1.78
CA TYR A 421 16.39 21.27 -0.83
C TYR A 421 17.26 20.31 -0.01
N LEU A 422 18.59 20.41 -0.15
CA LEU A 422 19.50 19.76 0.77
C LEU A 422 19.35 20.42 2.15
N GLU A 423 18.74 19.69 3.07
CA GLU A 423 18.72 20.03 4.48
C GLU A 423 20.16 20.37 4.92
N LEU A 424 20.39 21.62 5.31
CA LEU A 424 21.74 22.16 5.58
C LEU A 424 22.50 21.25 6.56
N HIS A 425 21.79 20.71 7.53
CA HIS A 425 22.33 19.80 8.53
C HIS A 425 22.78 18.44 7.95
N THR A 426 22.10 17.88 6.94
CA THR A 426 22.54 16.65 6.24
C THR A 426 23.88 16.88 5.52
N VAL A 427 24.02 18.02 4.83
CA VAL A 427 25.25 18.39 4.12
C VAL A 427 26.40 18.58 5.10
N ILE A 428 26.15 19.29 6.20
CA ILE A 428 27.13 19.50 7.27
C ILE A 428 27.59 18.16 7.84
N THR A 429 26.68 17.21 8.10
CA THR A 429 27.00 15.86 8.59
C THR A 429 27.94 15.12 7.64
N LEU A 430 27.62 15.10 6.34
CA LEU A 430 28.46 14.44 5.33
C LEU A 430 29.84 15.09 5.20
N VAL A 431 29.90 16.42 5.21
CA VAL A 431 31.15 17.18 5.16
C VAL A 431 31.99 16.93 6.42
N ALA A 432 31.37 16.90 7.60
CA ALA A 432 32.05 16.63 8.86
C ALA A 432 32.57 15.18 8.91
N LEU A 433 31.83 14.21 8.38
CA LEU A 433 32.26 12.82 8.29
C LEU A 433 33.49 12.67 7.38
N VAL A 434 33.46 13.29 6.20
CA VAL A 434 34.60 13.29 5.27
C VAL A 434 35.79 14.04 5.89
N GLY A 435 35.55 15.18 6.53
CA GLY A 435 36.57 15.95 7.24
C GLY A 435 37.23 15.13 8.36
N LEU A 436 36.42 14.44 9.18
CA LEU A 436 36.89 13.55 10.23
C LEU A 436 37.72 12.41 9.65
N PHE A 437 37.26 11.77 8.57
CA PHE A 437 38.01 10.73 7.88
C PHE A 437 39.38 11.24 7.41
N ILE A 438 39.45 12.42 6.79
CA ILE A 438 40.72 13.03 6.33
C ILE A 438 41.66 13.30 7.51
N ILE A 439 41.13 13.83 8.63
CA ILE A 439 41.92 14.10 9.84
C ILE A 439 42.51 12.80 10.40
N VAL A 440 41.67 11.78 10.57
CA VAL A 440 42.07 10.48 11.13
C VAL A 440 43.01 9.73 10.18
N TYR A 441 42.81 9.83 8.87
CA TYR A 441 43.71 9.26 7.87
C TYR A 441 45.14 9.82 7.98
N ASN A 442 45.28 11.12 8.25
CA ASN A 442 46.58 11.75 8.45
C ASN A 442 47.23 11.41 9.79
N ARG A 443 46.44 11.25 10.87
CA ARG A 443 46.89 10.80 12.19
C ARG A 443 45.88 9.85 12.84
N LEU A 444 46.16 8.54 12.75
CA LEU A 444 45.31 7.50 13.33
C LEU A 444 45.17 7.61 14.86
N GLU A 445 46.20 8.13 15.53
CA GLU A 445 46.20 8.40 16.97
C GLU A 445 45.02 9.29 17.39
N LEU A 446 44.64 10.28 16.57
CA LEU A 446 43.50 11.16 16.86
C LEU A 446 42.17 10.39 16.82
N GLY A 447 42.02 9.43 15.90
CA GLY A 447 40.84 8.57 15.85
C GLY A 447 40.68 7.73 17.12
N LEU A 448 41.79 7.15 17.60
CA LEU A 448 41.80 6.40 18.87
C LEU A 448 41.52 7.31 20.08
N MET A 449 42.13 8.50 20.13
CA MET A 449 41.88 9.47 21.20
C MET A 449 40.42 9.92 21.25
N LEU A 450 39.81 10.18 20.08
CA LEU A 450 38.40 10.53 19.97
C LEU A 450 37.49 9.36 20.36
N ALA A 451 37.81 8.13 19.97
CA ALA A 451 37.05 6.95 20.37
C ALA A 451 37.05 6.80 21.91
N VAL A 452 38.21 6.96 22.56
CA VAL A 452 38.31 6.94 24.02
C VAL A 452 37.55 8.11 24.66
N PHE A 453 37.61 9.32 24.06
CA PHE A 453 36.87 10.48 24.54
C PHE A 453 35.35 10.28 24.49
N PHE A 454 34.82 9.67 23.43
CA PHE A 454 33.40 9.39 23.28
C PHE A 454 32.94 8.12 24.02
N ALA A 455 33.85 7.33 24.56
CA ALA A 455 33.52 6.07 25.23
C ALA A 455 32.55 6.20 26.42
N PRO A 456 32.67 7.22 27.30
CA PRO A 456 31.72 7.43 28.38
C PRO A 456 30.31 7.81 27.91
N PHE A 457 30.15 8.26 26.67
CA PHE A 457 28.89 8.73 26.10
C PHE A 457 28.15 7.64 25.30
N PHE A 458 28.50 6.36 25.48
CA PHE A 458 27.88 5.26 24.73
C PHE A 458 26.36 5.12 24.96
N LEU A 459 25.85 5.65 26.08
CA LEU A 459 24.43 5.68 26.43
C LEU A 459 23.63 6.75 25.67
N PHE A 460 24.28 7.59 24.87
CA PHE A 460 23.65 8.59 24.00
C PHE A 460 23.91 8.25 22.52
N PRO A 461 23.33 7.15 22.01
CA PRO A 461 23.52 6.77 20.61
C PRO A 461 22.76 7.72 19.69
N VAL A 462 23.29 7.91 18.47
CA VAL A 462 22.56 8.58 17.41
C VAL A 462 21.83 7.53 16.59
N GLU A 463 20.51 7.67 16.47
CA GLU A 463 19.67 6.74 15.72
C GLU A 463 19.94 6.87 14.23
N LEU A 464 20.23 5.77 13.54
CA LEU A 464 20.37 5.67 12.10
C LEU A 464 19.33 4.68 11.60
N TYR A 465 18.17 5.21 11.20
CA TYR A 465 17.01 4.45 10.78
C TYR A 465 16.44 3.54 11.88
N ARG A 466 16.79 2.24 11.90
CA ARG A 466 16.38 1.27 12.94
C ARG A 466 17.50 0.87 13.91
N PHE A 467 18.73 1.36 13.68
CA PHE A 467 19.90 0.99 14.46
C PHE A 467 20.48 2.21 15.15
N ALA A 468 20.80 2.11 16.44
CA ALA A 468 21.38 3.21 17.21
C ALA A 468 22.91 3.03 17.28
N PHE A 469 23.68 3.98 16.74
CA PHE A 469 25.15 3.93 16.77
C PHE A 469 25.69 4.97 17.76
N PRO A 470 26.38 4.56 18.83
CA PRO A 470 27.19 5.46 19.63
C PRO A 470 28.25 6.18 18.79
N MET A 471 28.53 7.45 19.11
CA MET A 471 29.61 8.20 18.45
C MET A 471 30.97 7.49 18.52
N MET A 472 31.22 6.75 19.60
CA MET A 472 32.41 5.91 19.75
C MET A 472 32.54 4.87 18.63
N GLU A 473 31.46 4.14 18.32
CA GLU A 473 31.47 3.11 17.27
C GLU A 473 31.71 3.73 15.90
N LEU A 474 31.10 4.89 15.63
CA LEU A 474 31.28 5.60 14.38
C LEU A 474 32.73 6.07 14.21
N VAL A 475 33.34 6.64 15.25
CA VAL A 475 34.75 7.04 15.23
C VAL A 475 35.66 5.82 15.03
N ILE A 476 35.34 4.68 15.65
CA ILE A 476 36.07 3.41 15.44
C ILE A 476 35.94 2.93 14.00
N LEU A 477 34.75 2.98 13.40
CA LEU A 477 34.53 2.61 12.00
C LEU A 477 35.33 3.52 11.05
N VAL A 478 35.27 4.83 11.24
CA VAL A 478 36.05 5.81 10.46
C VAL A 478 37.56 5.56 10.61
N THR A 479 38.02 5.30 11.83
CA THR A 479 39.43 5.01 12.13
C THR A 479 39.89 3.69 11.49
N SER A 480 39.06 2.65 11.55
CA SER A 480 39.33 1.35 10.94
C SER A 480 39.38 1.45 9.41
N ALA A 481 38.46 2.19 8.81
CA ALA A 481 38.44 2.46 7.37
C ALA A 481 39.69 3.25 6.94
N ALA A 482 40.07 4.29 7.69
CA ALA A 482 41.25 5.09 7.43
C ALA A 482 42.55 4.25 7.53
N TRP A 483 42.66 3.41 8.57
CA TRP A 483 43.78 2.49 8.75
C TRP A 483 43.86 1.45 7.62
N GLY A 484 42.74 0.81 7.29
CA GLY A 484 42.68 -0.17 6.21
C GLY A 484 43.06 0.41 4.85
N LEU A 485 42.58 1.63 4.54
CA LEU A 485 42.96 2.33 3.31
C LEU A 485 44.46 2.65 3.29
N ARG A 486 45.01 3.16 4.39
CA ARG A 486 46.45 3.46 4.49
C ARG A 486 47.29 2.20 4.30
N TRP A 487 46.89 1.09 4.91
CA TRP A 487 47.55 -0.20 4.75
C TRP A 487 47.49 -0.72 3.29
N LEU A 488 46.35 -0.56 2.61
CA LEU A 488 46.22 -0.90 1.18
C LEU A 488 47.12 -0.04 0.31
N VAL A 489 47.20 1.27 0.57
CA VAL A 489 48.08 2.21 -0.15
C VAL A 489 49.56 1.84 0.07
N GLU A 490 49.96 1.54 1.31
CA GLU A 490 51.33 1.10 1.64
C GLU A 490 51.70 -0.25 0.99
N ARG A 491 50.74 -1.18 0.86
CA ARG A 491 50.94 -2.43 0.11
C ARG A 491 51.00 -2.22 -1.40
N ALA A 492 50.16 -1.33 -1.94
CA ALA A 492 50.13 -1.01 -3.36
C ALA A 492 51.41 -0.27 -3.80
N SER A 493 51.93 0.63 -2.97
CA SER A 493 53.21 1.31 -3.22
C SER A 493 54.40 0.34 -3.15
N LYS A 494 54.38 -0.62 -2.22
CA LYS A 494 55.40 -1.69 -2.16
C LYS A 494 55.37 -2.66 -3.35
N LYS A 495 54.20 -2.90 -3.96
CA LYS A 495 54.08 -3.72 -5.19
C LYS A 495 54.50 -2.97 -6.46
N ARG A 496 54.33 -1.64 -6.51
CA ARG A 496 54.84 -0.78 -7.59
C ARG A 496 56.25 -0.30 -7.23
N GLY A 497 57.24 -1.18 -7.32
CA GLY A 497 58.63 -0.75 -7.37
C GLY A 497 58.85 0.11 -8.62
N PHE A 498 58.79 1.43 -8.48
CA PHE A 498 59.34 2.36 -9.45
C PHE A 498 60.33 3.26 -8.71
N VAL A 499 61.56 3.20 -9.21
CA VAL A 499 62.71 4.00 -8.81
C VAL A 499 62.36 5.49 -8.93
N LEU A 500 62.91 6.27 -7.98
CA LEU A 500 62.87 7.73 -7.85
C LEU A 500 62.92 8.50 -9.18
#